data_AF-A0A1M4T3U8-F1
#
_entry.id   AF-A0A1M4T3U8-F1
#
_cell.length_a   1.000
_cell.length_b   1.000
_cell.length_c   1.000
_cell.angle_alpha   90.00
_cell.angle_beta   90.00
_cell.angle_gamma   90.00
#
_symmetry.space_group_name_H-M   'P 1'
#
loop_
_entity.id
_entity.type
_entity.pdbx_description
1 polymer ?
#
loop_
_entity_poly.entity_id
_entity_poly.type
_entity_poly.pdbx_seq_one_letter_code
_entity_poly.pdbx_strand_id
1 'polypeptide(L)'
;MKLLLTGKMGVGKTTVLNRAIKKYNIRTGIFTQKKGENVYAWFLYSNKKFIIGKKSSFGMEIQEDGFKNITTELKNIRFPDFFVIDEIGFLEEKYPPFLEEIKRIIEESKNFIGIVRLFFHNRYDFLNTLPIIEITEENRNDIEI
;
A
#
# COMPACT_ATOMS: atom_id res chain seq x y z
N MET A 1 8.21 -14.41 -1.67
CA MET A 1 9.01 -13.18 -1.51
C MET A 1 8.12 -12.12 -0.90
N LYS A 2 8.54 -11.53 0.22
CA LYS A 2 7.83 -10.43 0.88
C LYS A 2 8.82 -9.29 1.08
N LEU A 3 8.54 -8.09 0.56
CA LEU A 3 9.44 -6.95 0.66
C LEU A 3 8.70 -5.62 0.71
N LEU A 4 9.40 -4.60 1.15
CA LEU A 4 8.95 -3.21 1.14
C LEU A 4 9.79 -2.37 0.19
N LEU A 5 9.15 -1.40 -0.45
CA LEU A 5 9.79 -0.35 -1.23
C LEU A 5 9.65 0.98 -0.49
N THR A 6 10.74 1.72 -0.37
CA THR A 6 10.72 3.08 0.17
C THR A 6 11.52 4.04 -0.71
N GLY A 7 11.61 5.29 -0.32
CA GLY A 7 12.31 6.32 -1.08
C GLY A 7 11.50 7.61 -1.19
N LYS A 8 12.15 8.66 -1.70
CA LYS A 8 11.56 10.02 -1.78
C LYS A 8 10.28 10.06 -2.61
N MET A 9 9.43 11.05 -2.34
CA MET A 9 8.23 11.30 -3.17
C MET A 9 8.66 11.58 -4.62
N GLY A 10 7.94 11.03 -5.59
CA GLY A 10 8.22 11.26 -7.02
C GLY A 10 9.33 10.40 -7.63
N VAL A 11 10.09 9.63 -6.84
CA VAL A 11 11.27 8.86 -7.34
C VAL A 11 10.91 7.71 -8.30
N GLY A 12 9.63 7.31 -8.38
CA GLY A 12 9.17 6.25 -9.29
C GLY A 12 8.86 4.90 -8.61
N LYS A 13 8.65 4.84 -7.29
CA LYS A 13 8.26 3.61 -6.57
C LYS A 13 7.05 2.89 -7.20
N THR A 14 6.01 3.65 -7.53
CA THR A 14 4.81 3.12 -8.20
C THR A 14 5.13 2.55 -9.58
N THR A 15 6.10 3.12 -10.30
CA THR A 15 6.56 2.58 -11.59
C THR A 15 7.23 1.21 -11.41
N VAL A 16 8.10 1.08 -10.40
CA VAL A 16 8.74 -0.21 -10.05
C VAL A 16 7.67 -1.25 -9.67
N LEU A 17 6.71 -0.87 -8.82
CA LEU A 17 5.60 -1.73 -8.43
C LEU A 17 4.75 -2.18 -9.64
N ASN A 18 4.45 -1.26 -10.57
CA ASN A 18 3.71 -1.57 -11.79
C ASN A 18 4.44 -2.53 -12.73
N ARG A 19 5.78 -2.48 -12.79
CA ARG A 19 6.58 -3.48 -13.51
C ARG A 19 6.43 -4.86 -12.88
N ALA A 20 6.53 -4.95 -11.54
CA ALA A 20 6.33 -6.21 -10.81
C ALA A 20 4.92 -6.79 -11.02
N ILE A 21 3.88 -5.95 -10.98
CA ILE A 21 2.49 -6.38 -11.24
C ILE A 21 2.34 -7.01 -12.61
N LYS A 22 2.92 -6.40 -13.65
CA LYS A 22 2.90 -6.95 -15.01
C LYS A 22 3.70 -8.25 -15.11
N LYS A 23 4.94 -8.26 -14.59
CA LYS A 23 5.86 -9.40 -14.63
C LYS A 23 5.27 -10.65 -13.97
N TYR A 24 4.65 -10.49 -12.80
CA TYR A 24 4.07 -11.59 -12.03
C TYR A 24 2.58 -11.80 -12.24
N ASN A 25 1.94 -11.05 -13.16
CA ASN A 25 0.50 -11.09 -13.40
C ASN A 25 -0.32 -10.98 -12.10
N ILE A 26 0.06 -10.03 -11.24
CA ILE A 26 -0.55 -9.84 -9.92
C ILE A 26 -2.00 -9.39 -10.10
N ARG A 27 -2.92 -10.05 -9.39
CA ARG A 27 -4.37 -9.81 -9.48
C ARG A 27 -4.98 -9.16 -8.24
N THR A 28 -4.22 -9.05 -7.15
CA THR A 28 -4.72 -8.60 -5.87
C THR A 28 -3.82 -7.53 -5.29
N GLY A 29 -4.41 -6.45 -4.81
CA GLY A 29 -3.69 -5.39 -4.12
C GLY A 29 -4.57 -4.18 -3.86
N ILE A 30 -4.04 -3.20 -3.12
CA ILE A 30 -4.72 -1.94 -2.80
C ILE A 30 -3.93 -0.79 -3.39
N PHE A 31 -4.65 0.14 -4.03
CA PHE A 31 -4.11 1.34 -4.62
C PHE A 31 -4.76 2.57 -4.05
N THR A 32 -4.00 3.65 -3.98
CA THR A 32 -4.43 4.95 -3.47
C THR A 32 -4.17 6.05 -4.50
N GLN A 33 -5.04 7.06 -4.53
CA GLN A 33 -4.84 8.23 -5.37
C GLN A 33 -5.53 9.44 -4.77
N LYS A 34 -4.79 10.54 -4.70
CA LYS A 34 -5.36 11.85 -4.41
C LYS A 34 -6.01 12.44 -5.66
N LYS A 35 -7.26 12.87 -5.56
CA LYS A 35 -7.98 13.62 -6.61
C LYS A 35 -8.74 14.77 -5.97
N GLY A 36 -8.31 16.00 -6.26
CA GLY A 36 -8.81 17.20 -5.59
C GLY A 36 -8.51 17.17 -4.10
N GLU A 37 -9.55 17.34 -3.29
CA GLU A 37 -9.45 17.28 -1.82
C GLU A 37 -9.47 15.86 -1.26
N ASN A 38 -9.88 14.87 -2.05
CA ASN A 38 -10.10 13.51 -1.58
C ASN A 38 -8.90 12.60 -1.88
N VAL A 39 -8.69 11.61 -1.01
CA VAL A 39 -7.83 10.45 -1.24
C VAL A 39 -8.74 9.23 -1.40
N TYR A 40 -8.60 8.57 -2.54
CA TYR A 40 -9.35 7.37 -2.88
C TYR A 40 -8.49 6.13 -2.69
N ALA A 41 -9.07 5.03 -2.23
CA ALA A 41 -8.47 3.71 -2.25
C ALA A 41 -9.37 2.70 -2.99
N TRP A 42 -8.77 1.72 -3.66
CA TRP A 42 -9.49 0.65 -4.36
C TRP A 42 -8.65 -0.61 -4.48
N PHE A 43 -9.30 -1.74 -4.70
CA PHE A 43 -8.62 -2.98 -5.05
C PHE A 43 -8.14 -2.97 -6.50
N LEU A 44 -6.97 -3.55 -6.76
CA LEU A 44 -6.45 -3.74 -8.11
C LEU A 44 -7.52 -4.36 -9.03
N TYR A 45 -7.71 -3.76 -10.22
CA TYR A 45 -8.76 -4.10 -11.19
C TYR A 45 -10.21 -3.92 -10.74
N SER A 46 -10.47 -3.33 -9.57
CA SER A 46 -11.81 -2.92 -9.14
C SER A 46 -12.16 -1.52 -9.64
N ASN A 47 -13.42 -1.35 -10.08
CA ASN A 47 -14.00 -0.05 -10.38
C ASN A 47 -14.53 0.68 -9.13
N LYS A 48 -14.65 -0.04 -8.01
CA LYS A 48 -15.19 0.50 -6.76
C LYS A 48 -14.09 1.24 -6.00
N LYS A 49 -14.30 2.54 -5.76
CA LYS A 49 -13.37 3.41 -5.03
C LYS A 49 -13.99 3.88 -3.73
N PHE A 50 -13.19 3.93 -2.68
CA PHE A 50 -13.55 4.41 -1.35
C PHE A 50 -12.81 5.71 -1.06
N ILE A 51 -13.49 6.73 -0.55
CA ILE A 51 -12.81 7.93 -0.05
C ILE A 51 -12.25 7.58 1.32
N ILE A 52 -10.93 7.47 1.46
CA ILE A 52 -10.24 7.12 2.72
C ILE A 52 -9.63 8.34 3.42
N GLY A 53 -9.53 9.47 2.72
CA GLY A 53 -9.03 10.71 3.29
C GLY A 53 -9.61 11.93 2.61
N LYS A 54 -9.64 13.05 3.33
CA LYS A 54 -10.07 14.35 2.82
C LYS A 54 -9.16 15.44 3.36
N LYS A 55 -8.75 16.36 2.49
CA LYS A 55 -7.99 17.55 2.86
C LYS A 55 -8.94 18.53 3.55
N SER A 56 -8.58 18.95 4.75
CA SER A 56 -9.21 20.05 5.49
C SER A 56 -8.23 21.21 5.65
N SER A 57 -8.69 22.29 6.29
CA SER A 57 -7.82 23.41 6.70
C SER A 57 -6.71 22.99 7.68
N PHE A 58 -6.90 21.89 8.40
CA PHE A 58 -5.98 21.40 9.44
C PHE A 58 -5.06 20.28 8.94
N GLY A 59 -5.12 19.93 7.65
CA GLY A 59 -4.30 18.90 7.05
C GLY A 59 -5.13 17.78 6.43
N MET A 60 -4.61 16.56 6.44
CA MET A 60 -5.33 15.40 5.92
C MET A 60 -6.06 14.66 7.05
N GLU A 61 -7.38 14.55 6.90
CA GLU A 61 -8.25 13.82 7.80
C GLU A 61 -8.61 12.47 7.19
N ILE A 62 -8.75 11.44 8.02
CA ILE A 62 -9.27 10.16 7.56
C ILE A 62 -10.76 10.27 7.25
N GLN A 63 -11.24 9.40 6.39
CA GLN A 63 -12.66 9.17 6.18
C GLN A 63 -12.95 7.74 6.63
N GLU A 64 -13.45 7.60 7.87
CA GLU A 64 -13.60 6.32 8.55
C GLU A 64 -14.47 5.32 7.78
N ASP A 65 -15.58 5.78 7.18
CA ASP A 65 -16.45 4.91 6.39
C ASP A 65 -15.72 4.31 5.18
N GLY A 66 -14.83 5.07 4.53
CA GLY A 66 -14.01 4.54 3.44
C GLY A 66 -13.06 3.46 3.92
N PHE A 67 -12.37 3.71 5.03
CA PHE A 67 -11.50 2.73 5.66
C PHE A 67 -12.25 1.48 6.12
N LYS A 68 -13.40 1.64 6.77
CA LYS A 68 -14.27 0.53 7.19
C LYS A 68 -14.70 -0.34 6.01
N ASN A 69 -15.09 0.28 4.91
CA ASN A 69 -15.54 -0.43 3.71
C ASN A 69 -14.40 -1.19 3.02
N ILE A 70 -13.25 -0.56 2.81
CA ILE A 70 -12.10 -1.25 2.19
C ILE A 70 -11.53 -2.35 3.12
N THR A 71 -11.54 -2.14 4.43
CA THR A 71 -11.15 -3.15 5.42
C THR A 71 -12.09 -4.36 5.38
N THR A 72 -13.40 -4.12 5.24
CA THR A 72 -14.40 -5.20 5.08
C THR A 72 -14.14 -6.04 3.83
N GLU A 73 -13.78 -5.41 2.72
CA GLU A 73 -13.41 -6.13 1.50
C GLU A 73 -12.07 -6.86 1.64
N LEU A 74 -11.09 -6.27 2.34
CA LEU A 74 -9.79 -6.89 2.60
C LEU A 74 -9.92 -8.20 3.40
N LYS A 75 -10.86 -8.25 4.36
CA LYS A 75 -11.17 -9.44 5.17
C LYS A 75 -11.63 -10.66 4.35
N ASN A 76 -12.20 -10.42 3.18
CA ASN A 76 -12.68 -11.48 2.28
C ASN A 76 -11.55 -12.10 1.43
N ILE A 77 -10.37 -11.47 1.42
CA ILE A 77 -9.20 -11.98 0.71
C ILE A 77 -8.40 -12.87 1.65
N ARG A 78 -8.27 -14.15 1.28
CA ARG A 78 -7.58 -15.18 2.06
C ARG A 78 -6.51 -15.86 1.22
N PHE A 79 -5.34 -16.06 1.83
CA PHE A 79 -4.21 -16.79 1.25
C PHE A 79 -3.85 -16.41 -0.21
N PRO A 80 -3.69 -15.11 -0.55
CA PRO A 80 -3.38 -14.72 -1.92
C PRO A 80 -1.98 -15.19 -2.32
N ASP A 81 -1.82 -15.70 -3.54
CA ASP A 81 -0.50 -16.03 -4.10
C ASP A 81 0.41 -14.79 -4.14
N PHE A 82 -0.17 -13.62 -4.39
CA PHE A 82 0.53 -12.35 -4.43
C PHE A 82 -0.42 -11.22 -3.99
N PHE A 83 0.07 -10.31 -3.15
CA PHE A 83 -0.63 -9.09 -2.78
C PHE A 83 0.29 -7.87 -2.90
N VAL A 84 -0.24 -6.74 -3.37
CA VAL A 84 0.52 -5.48 -3.44
C VAL A 84 -0.21 -4.33 -2.75
N ILE A 85 0.53 -3.36 -2.24
CA ILE A 85 -0.03 -2.11 -1.73
C ILE A 85 0.86 -0.93 -2.12
N ASP A 86 0.27 0.12 -2.67
CA ASP A 86 1.01 1.25 -3.25
C ASP A 86 1.37 2.37 -2.27
N GLU A 87 0.75 2.38 -1.09
CA GLU A 87 1.13 3.25 0.02
C GLU A 87 0.67 2.65 1.36
N ILE A 88 1.61 2.53 2.30
CA ILE A 88 1.36 2.37 3.74
C ILE A 88 1.97 3.59 4.42
N GLY A 89 1.13 4.41 5.04
CA GLY A 89 1.58 5.64 5.67
C GLY A 89 0.55 6.29 6.59
N PHE A 90 0.46 7.62 6.48
CA PHE A 90 -0.20 8.46 7.47
C PHE A 90 -1.71 8.24 7.58
N LEU A 91 -2.39 7.94 6.47
CA LEU A 91 -3.82 7.69 6.50
C LEU A 91 -4.12 6.32 7.12
N GLU A 92 -3.35 5.31 6.71
CA GLU A 92 -3.47 3.93 7.19
C GLU A 92 -3.16 3.84 8.70
N GLU A 93 -2.14 4.58 9.18
CA GLU A 93 -1.78 4.72 10.60
C GLU A 93 -2.95 5.16 11.48
N LYS A 94 -3.83 6.01 10.95
CA LYS A 94 -4.95 6.58 11.68
C LYS A 94 -6.16 5.64 11.79
N TYR A 95 -6.14 4.48 11.12
CA TYR A 95 -7.22 3.49 11.20
C TYR A 95 -6.67 2.10 11.55
N PRO A 96 -6.44 1.80 12.84
CA PRO A 96 -5.82 0.54 13.28
C PRO A 96 -6.44 -0.75 12.74
N PRO A 97 -7.78 -0.88 12.59
CA PRO A 97 -8.35 -2.10 12.02
C PRO A 97 -7.87 -2.41 10.60
N PHE A 98 -7.53 -1.39 9.80
CA PHE A 98 -6.96 -1.61 8.48
C PHE A 98 -5.52 -2.11 8.57
N LEU A 99 -4.70 -1.57 9.48
CA LEU A 99 -3.33 -2.04 9.69
C LEU A 99 -3.26 -3.50 10.16
N GLU A 100 -4.16 -3.92 11.04
CA GLU A 100 -4.25 -5.33 11.46
C GLU A 100 -4.58 -6.25 10.27
N GLU A 101 -5.45 -5.82 9.36
CA GLU A 101 -5.73 -6.57 8.14
C GLU A 101 -4.55 -6.56 7.13
N ILE A 102 -3.77 -5.47 7.06
CA ILE A 102 -2.52 -5.45 6.29
C ILE A 102 -1.51 -6.44 6.87
N LYS A 103 -1.34 -6.47 8.19
CA LYS A 103 -0.49 -7.44 8.88
C LYS A 103 -0.92 -8.88 8.56
N ARG A 104 -2.21 -9.18 8.70
CA ARG A 104 -2.76 -10.50 8.33
C ARG A 104 -2.48 -10.85 6.88
N ILE A 105 -2.70 -9.93 5.95
CA ILE A 105 -2.46 -10.17 4.51
C ILE A 105 -0.97 -10.41 4.22
N ILE A 106 -0.08 -9.66 4.89
CA ILE A 106 1.36 -9.92 4.80
C ILE A 106 1.66 -11.33 5.28
N GLU A 107 1.08 -11.79 6.38
CA GLU A 107 1.28 -13.15 6.92
C GLU A 107 0.72 -14.23 5.98
N GLU A 108 -0.54 -14.11 5.56
CA GLU A 108 -1.26 -15.11 4.76
C GLU A 108 -0.81 -15.17 3.28
N SER A 109 -0.28 -14.08 2.73
CA SER A 109 0.15 -14.04 1.33
C SER A 109 1.40 -14.89 1.12
N LYS A 110 1.49 -15.59 -0.03
CA LYS A 110 2.74 -16.26 -0.43
C LYS A 110 3.80 -15.23 -0.85
N ASN A 111 3.36 -14.15 -1.51
CA ASN A 111 4.20 -13.04 -1.90
C ASN A 111 3.56 -11.69 -1.60
N PHE A 112 4.39 -10.70 -1.24
CA PHE A 112 3.95 -9.35 -0.88
C PHE A 112 4.95 -8.29 -1.36
N ILE A 113 4.44 -7.20 -1.96
CA ILE A 113 5.23 -5.98 -2.19
C ILE A 113 4.42 -4.79 -1.69
N GLY A 114 4.94 -4.09 -0.69
CA GLY A 114 4.32 -2.87 -0.16
C GLY A 114 5.21 -1.66 -0.38
N ILE A 115 4.64 -0.52 -0.76
CA ILE A 115 5.34 0.75 -0.71
C ILE A 115 5.07 1.38 0.66
N VAL A 116 6.13 1.74 1.37
CA VAL A 116 6.07 2.36 2.69
C VAL A 116 6.69 3.76 2.65
N ARG A 117 6.05 4.74 3.31
CA ARG A 117 6.64 6.08 3.45
C ARG A 117 7.99 5.98 4.18
N LEU A 118 8.91 6.91 3.86
CA LEU A 118 10.23 6.94 4.50
C LEU A 118 10.10 6.92 6.02
N PHE A 119 10.92 6.09 6.66
CA PHE A 119 10.97 5.84 8.12
C PHE A 119 9.69 5.24 8.75
N PHE A 120 8.62 5.02 7.99
CA PHE A 120 7.37 4.51 8.54
C PHE A 120 7.45 3.02 8.93
N HIS A 121 8.28 2.23 8.22
CA HIS A 121 8.52 0.82 8.53
C HIS A 121 9.04 0.59 9.96
N ASN A 122 9.84 1.51 10.50
CA ASN A 122 10.41 1.42 11.86
C ASN A 122 9.36 1.56 12.97
N ARG A 123 8.13 1.99 12.64
CA ARG A 123 7.06 2.19 13.62
C ARG A 123 6.28 0.91 13.94
N TYR A 124 6.39 -0.11 13.09
CA TYR A 124 5.58 -1.31 13.19
C TYR A 124 6.44 -2.56 12.98
N ASP A 125 6.48 -3.44 13.97
CA ASP A 125 7.31 -4.66 13.94
C ASP A 125 7.03 -5.54 12.72
N PHE A 126 5.77 -5.65 12.30
CA PHE A 126 5.38 -6.45 11.14
C PHE A 126 5.89 -5.89 9.80
N LEU A 127 6.23 -4.59 9.75
CA LEU A 127 6.87 -3.97 8.59
C LEU A 127 8.40 -4.05 8.72
N ASN A 128 8.92 -3.81 9.92
CA ASN A 128 10.36 -3.79 10.19
C ASN A 128 11.05 -5.15 9.98
N THR A 129 10.28 -6.24 10.05
CA THR A 129 10.76 -7.61 9.77
C THR A 129 10.89 -7.93 8.28
N LEU A 130 10.38 -7.07 7.39
CA LEU A 130 10.45 -7.29 5.95
C LEU A 130 11.71 -6.64 5.35
N PRO A 131 12.39 -7.29 4.39
CA PRO A 131 13.43 -6.67 3.59
C PRO A 131 12.92 -5.38 2.95
N ILE A 132 13.71 -4.31 3.02
CA ILE A 132 13.36 -3.00 2.46
C ILE A 132 14.35 -2.61 1.37
N ILE A 133 13.83 -2.13 0.24
CA ILE A 133 14.61 -1.60 -0.86
C ILE A 133 14.29 -0.10 -0.98
N GLU A 134 15.31 0.74 -0.82
CA GLU A 134 15.18 2.16 -1.11
C GLU A 134 15.31 2.40 -2.62
N ILE A 135 14.25 2.94 -3.22
CA ILE A 135 14.22 3.39 -4.61
C ILE A 135 14.82 4.79 -4.69
N THR A 136 15.83 4.94 -5.53
CA THR A 136 16.52 6.19 -5.85
C THR A 136 16.40 6.48 -7.36
N GLU A 137 16.76 7.70 -7.77
CA GLU A 137 16.86 8.02 -9.20
C GLU A 137 17.88 7.13 -9.93
N GLU A 138 18.93 6.72 -9.22
CA GLU A 138 20.04 5.91 -9.75
C GLU A 138 19.64 4.46 -9.98
N ASN A 139 18.88 3.85 -9.07
CA ASN A 139 18.59 2.41 -9.11
C ASN A 139 17.19 2.05 -9.64
N ARG A 140 16.26 3.02 -9.80
CA ARG A 140 14.86 2.73 -10.13
C ARG A 140 14.67 1.96 -11.44
N ASN A 141 15.61 2.07 -12.37
CA ASN A 141 15.54 1.38 -13.65
C ASN A 141 16.10 -0.05 -13.56
N ASP A 142 17.10 -0.27 -12.70
CA ASP A 142 17.84 -1.53 -12.58
C ASP A 142 17.23 -2.49 -11.54
N ILE A 143 16.33 -1.99 -10.69
CA ILE A 143 15.61 -2.83 -9.75
C ILE A 143 14.66 -3.77 -10.50
N GLU A 144 15.03 -5.04 -10.50
CA GLU A 144 14.20 -6.18 -10.88
C GLU A 144 13.61 -6.82 -9.63
N ILE A 145 12.32 -6.56 -9.41
CA ILE A 145 11.52 -7.28 -8.42
C ILE A 145 10.90 -8.49 -9.08
#